data_AF-A0A3C0SQF7-F1
#
_entry.id   AF-A0A3C0SQF7-F1
#
_cell.length_a   1.000
_cell.length_b   1.000
_cell.length_c   1.000
_cell.angle_alpha   90.00
_cell.angle_beta   90.00
_cell.angle_gamma   90.00
#
_symmetry.space_group_name_H-M   'P 1'
#
loop_
_entity.id
_entity.type
_entity.pdbx_description
1 polymer ?
#
loop_
_entity_poly.entity_id
_entity_poly.type
_entity_poly.pdbx_seq_one_letter_code
_entity_poly.pdbx_strand_id
1 'polypeptide(L)'
;MSYLIGEEDAMEELDKFTEPHNFSKKYESENKKMIKKVNSIDPIPMYNRKDKGMIRKKTIVLIAAITATLAISITAYGISKGSIFTTSRDEEAGTVTYNVQSESKITEVPLINITPGYLPEGYLPIVNDPGKYSPNGEPSEEEGILIYQNDYTYQPESYNISNVEETTIGGVKAYIQTSEGMLYKYKIDLIYEDDGQIITVGGAVSLDELKKIAENIKYEVIPGEFLKLYAPEVKGINEEKDDVYISPAVPADHVSNLGEEISDETIPDRNIIFTLNKVEIMDKLPEVNENYFWGYYKYLEAINEDGTLKDYERSVSIKWENNEMKKVTETAGRKFAYVTLTLRNPSDKELKDVYVSPIIEYRTKASDGTLEAFPDGGGNDIANGKWPIYFDQSDYPETHLFFCDFEPNETKEVHLIYLLDDDHLDDAYFTQRRTSISANGDGLTNVFGYYVKIK
;
A
#
# COMPACT_ATOMS: atom_id res chain seq x y z
N MET A 1 30.73 30.72 41.26
CA MET A 1 29.30 31.08 41.38
C MET A 1 28.63 30.55 40.12
N SER A 2 28.37 29.25 40.05
CA SER A 2 27.29 28.50 40.71
C SER A 2 25.98 28.66 39.94
N TYR A 3 25.62 27.66 39.14
CA TYR A 3 24.34 26.94 39.26
C TYR A 3 24.55 25.52 38.69
N LEU A 4 24.84 24.59 39.61
CA LEU A 4 24.66 23.15 39.50
C LEU A 4 23.28 22.89 40.10
N ILE A 5 22.29 22.52 39.27
CA ILE A 5 20.99 21.94 39.61
C ILE A 5 20.67 21.03 38.42
N GLY A 6 20.38 19.75 38.50
CA GLY A 6 20.28 18.82 39.62
C GLY A 6 19.64 17.55 39.07
N GLU A 7 20.40 16.46 38.95
CA GLU A 7 19.90 15.10 38.61
C GLU A 7 18.86 14.60 39.63
N GLU A 8 18.80 15.24 40.81
CA GLU A 8 17.88 14.93 41.90
C GLU A 8 16.44 15.42 41.66
N ASP A 9 16.21 16.49 40.89
CA ASP A 9 14.86 17.03 40.64
C ASP A 9 14.04 16.13 39.68
N ALA A 10 14.72 15.46 38.73
CA ALA A 10 14.06 14.55 37.79
C ALA A 10 13.63 13.22 38.44
N MET A 11 14.30 12.81 39.52
CA MET A 11 13.90 11.64 40.30
C MET A 11 12.76 11.94 41.29
N GLU A 12 12.66 13.17 41.79
CA GLU A 12 11.59 13.57 42.72
C GLU A 12 10.22 13.74 42.03
N GLU A 13 10.19 13.98 40.71
CA GLU A 13 8.94 13.97 39.91
C GLU A 13 8.45 12.55 39.57
N LEU A 14 9.34 11.57 39.45
CA LEU A 14 8.98 10.16 39.23
C LEU A 14 8.32 9.50 40.44
N ASP A 15 8.57 10.02 41.66
CA ASP A 15 8.01 9.48 42.91
C ASP A 15 6.59 10.01 43.24
N LYS A 16 6.06 10.95 42.44
CA LYS A 16 4.74 11.57 42.68
C LYS A 16 3.54 10.85 42.05
N PHE A 17 3.76 9.77 41.30
CA PHE A 17 2.70 8.89 40.80
C PHE A 17 2.70 7.56 41.56
N THR A 18 2.13 7.58 42.76
CA THR A 18 1.76 6.35 43.48
C THR A 18 0.25 6.13 43.44
N GLU A 19 -0.24 5.62 42.32
CA GLU A 19 -1.37 4.69 42.39
C GLU A 19 -0.79 3.27 42.52
N PRO A 20 -1.16 2.50 43.55
CA PRO A 20 -0.53 1.21 43.82
C PRO A 20 -1.05 0.17 42.84
N HIS A 21 -0.44 0.10 41.65
CA HIS A 21 -0.59 -1.07 40.80
C HIS A 21 0.28 -2.19 41.37
N ASN A 22 -0.34 -3.11 42.11
CA ASN A 22 0.34 -4.31 42.60
C ASN A 22 0.56 -5.26 41.42
N PHE A 23 1.79 -5.27 40.90
CA PHE A 23 2.19 -6.21 39.88
C PHE A 23 2.14 -7.66 40.40
N SER A 24 2.06 -8.62 39.48
CA SER A 24 2.11 -10.03 39.86
C SER A 24 3.43 -10.34 40.59
N LYS A 25 3.39 -11.22 41.61
CA LYS A 25 4.60 -11.66 42.32
C LYS A 25 5.69 -12.25 41.39
N LYS A 26 5.27 -12.76 40.22
CA LYS A 26 6.16 -13.23 39.16
C LYS A 26 6.92 -12.07 38.52
N TYR A 27 6.22 -10.98 38.19
CA TYR A 27 6.82 -9.77 37.65
C TYR A 27 7.80 -9.12 38.64
N GLU A 28 7.43 -8.98 39.92
CA GLU A 28 8.33 -8.43 40.95
C GLU A 28 9.60 -9.27 41.14
N SER A 29 9.48 -10.60 41.05
CA SER A 29 10.60 -11.54 41.14
C SER A 29 11.55 -11.42 39.96
N GLU A 30 11.03 -11.39 38.73
CA GLU A 30 11.83 -11.24 37.51
C GLU A 30 12.47 -9.85 37.42
N ASN A 31 11.75 -8.80 37.81
CA ASN A 31 12.30 -7.44 37.87
C ASN A 31 13.46 -7.35 38.90
N LYS A 32 13.30 -7.94 40.09
CA LYS A 32 14.39 -8.03 41.08
C LYS A 32 15.60 -8.82 40.58
N LYS A 33 15.39 -9.87 39.77
CA LYS A 33 16.50 -10.62 39.14
C LYS A 33 17.22 -9.77 38.10
N MET A 34 16.49 -9.01 37.28
CA MET A 34 17.09 -8.09 36.30
C MET A 34 17.89 -6.98 36.98
N ILE A 35 17.33 -6.31 37.99
CA ILE A 35 18.02 -5.26 38.74
C ILE A 35 19.30 -5.78 39.42
N LYS A 36 19.25 -7.00 40.00
CA LYS A 36 20.46 -7.64 40.54
C LYS A 36 21.51 -7.93 39.47
N LYS A 37 21.09 -8.28 38.25
CA LYS A 37 21.99 -8.57 37.13
C LYS A 37 22.65 -7.31 36.57
N VAL A 38 21.94 -6.17 36.59
CA VAL A 38 22.46 -4.85 36.21
C VAL A 38 23.42 -4.30 37.28
N ASN A 39 23.08 -4.44 38.57
CA ASN A 39 23.93 -3.97 39.67
C ASN A 39 25.17 -4.85 39.92
N SER A 40 25.26 -6.04 39.33
CA SER A 40 26.44 -6.91 39.36
C SER A 40 27.43 -6.67 38.22
N ILE A 41 27.19 -5.67 37.37
CA ILE A 41 28.14 -5.25 36.35
C ILE A 41 29.11 -4.30 37.02
N ASP A 42 30.34 -4.77 37.26
CA ASP A 42 31.40 -3.93 37.83
C ASP A 42 31.62 -2.67 36.96
N PRO A 43 31.74 -1.48 37.56
CA PRO A 43 32.03 -0.27 36.83
C PRO A 43 33.42 -0.37 36.18
N ILE A 44 33.45 -0.37 34.85
CA ILE A 44 34.69 -0.42 34.07
C ILE A 44 35.49 0.87 34.33
N PRO A 45 36.77 0.78 34.75
CA PRO A 45 37.56 1.96 35.10
C PRO A 45 37.82 2.83 33.86
N MET A 46 37.43 4.10 33.97
CA MET A 46 37.67 5.14 32.97
C MET A 46 39.17 5.35 32.74
N TYR A 47 39.63 5.11 31.52
CA TYR A 47 40.87 5.71 31.01
C TYR A 47 40.63 6.45 29.69
N ASN A 48 41.11 7.69 29.69
CA ASN A 48 40.99 8.70 28.64
C ASN A 48 41.41 8.17 27.24
N ARG A 49 40.46 8.12 26.30
CA ARG A 49 40.74 8.16 24.85
C ARG A 49 39.69 9.02 24.14
N LYS A 50 40.19 10.05 23.44
CA LYS A 50 39.44 11.06 22.68
C LYS A 50 38.61 10.45 21.54
N ASP A 51 37.39 10.96 21.42
CA ASP A 51 36.59 11.20 20.21
C ASP A 51 36.01 10.07 19.35
N LYS A 52 35.91 8.81 19.84
CA LYS A 52 35.02 7.79 19.21
C LYS A 52 33.96 7.20 20.16
N GLY A 53 33.95 7.59 21.42
CA GLY A 53 33.06 7.02 22.45
C GLY A 53 31.72 7.73 22.62
N MET A 54 31.55 8.95 22.11
CA MET A 54 30.38 9.78 22.43
C MET A 54 29.15 9.38 21.60
N ILE A 55 29.33 9.01 20.33
CA ILE A 55 28.23 8.55 19.45
C ILE A 55 27.65 7.25 20.00
N ARG A 56 28.48 6.24 20.30
CA ARG A 56 28.01 4.96 20.86
C ARG A 56 27.23 5.12 22.16
N LYS A 57 27.68 6.00 23.08
CA LYS A 57 26.97 6.25 24.34
C LYS A 57 25.61 6.92 24.11
N LYS A 58 25.52 7.89 23.19
CA LYS A 58 24.26 8.56 22.83
C LYS A 58 23.28 7.61 22.13
N THR A 59 23.75 6.79 21.19
CA THR A 59 22.94 5.78 20.50
C THR A 59 22.34 4.77 21.48
N ILE A 60 23.12 4.30 22.47
CA ILE A 60 22.65 3.35 23.49
C ILE A 60 21.54 3.96 24.37
N VAL A 61 21.68 5.23 24.77
CA VAL A 61 20.65 5.92 25.59
C VAL A 61 19.35 6.09 24.79
N LEU A 62 19.45 6.41 23.51
CA LEU A 62 18.29 6.62 22.65
C LEU A 62 17.51 5.32 22.38
N ILE A 63 18.23 4.23 22.07
CA ILE A 63 17.64 2.89 21.90
C ILE A 63 16.94 2.43 23.19
N ALA A 64 17.56 2.65 24.36
CA ALA A 64 16.96 2.29 25.64
C ALA A 64 15.64 3.04 25.91
N ALA A 65 15.56 4.33 25.55
CA ALA A 65 14.34 5.13 25.70
C ALA A 65 13.18 4.60 24.82
N ILE A 66 13.47 4.16 23.59
CA ILE A 66 12.50 3.54 22.67
C ILE A 66 11.95 2.23 23.26
N THR A 67 12.83 1.34 23.75
CA THR A 67 12.38 0.08 24.37
C THR A 67 11.53 0.28 25.62
N ALA A 68 11.78 1.35 26.38
CA ALA A 68 11.05 1.66 27.60
C ALA A 68 9.67 2.28 27.35
N THR A 69 9.46 2.95 26.20
CA THR A 69 8.20 3.63 25.87
C THR A 69 7.24 2.76 25.05
N LEU A 70 7.74 1.83 24.22
CA LEU A 70 6.87 1.17 23.24
C LEU A 70 6.41 -0.25 23.59
N ALA A 71 6.94 -0.94 24.61
CA ALA A 71 6.62 -2.37 24.84
C ALA A 71 6.81 -3.29 23.62
N ILE A 72 7.58 -2.87 22.60
CA ILE A 72 7.91 -3.65 21.40
C ILE A 72 9.39 -4.05 21.42
N SER A 73 9.72 -5.25 20.96
CA SER A 73 11.10 -5.68 20.70
C SER A 73 11.67 -4.97 19.46
N ILE A 74 12.79 -4.27 19.62
CA ILE A 74 13.55 -3.73 18.49
C ILE A 74 14.15 -4.90 17.70
N THR A 75 13.92 -4.92 16.39
CA THR A 75 14.36 -6.01 15.50
C THR A 75 15.57 -5.62 14.64
N ALA A 76 15.74 -4.35 14.29
CA ALA A 76 16.92 -3.82 13.59
C ALA A 76 17.12 -2.32 13.88
N TYR A 77 18.33 -1.78 13.67
CA TYR A 77 18.58 -0.33 13.79
C TYR A 77 19.74 0.18 12.93
N GLY A 78 19.63 1.36 12.33
CA GLY A 78 20.63 1.97 11.45
C GLY A 78 20.90 3.44 11.77
N ILE A 79 22.00 3.98 11.23
CA ILE A 79 22.32 5.41 11.36
C ILE A 79 22.37 6.01 9.96
N SER A 80 21.77 7.18 9.75
CA SER A 80 21.95 7.94 8.51
C SER A 80 21.98 9.44 8.84
N LYS A 81 23.10 10.11 8.53
CA LYS A 81 23.39 11.53 8.86
C LYS A 81 22.93 12.01 10.24
N GLY A 82 23.24 11.25 11.30
CA GLY A 82 22.92 11.63 12.67
C GLY A 82 21.48 11.36 13.10
N SER A 83 20.67 10.78 12.21
CA SER A 83 19.41 10.13 12.55
C SER A 83 19.65 8.66 12.87
N ILE A 84 18.98 8.18 13.91
CA ILE A 84 18.90 6.77 14.27
C ILE A 84 17.55 6.26 13.79
N PHE A 85 17.59 5.16 13.07
CA PHE A 85 16.45 4.43 12.55
C PHE A 85 16.32 3.14 13.32
N THR A 86 15.17 2.81 13.86
CA THR A 86 14.91 1.52 14.50
C THR A 86 13.66 0.90 13.92
N THR A 87 13.69 -0.39 13.62
CA THR A 87 12.49 -1.16 13.32
C THR A 87 12.03 -1.90 14.58
N SER A 88 10.74 -1.83 14.85
CA SER A 88 10.08 -2.60 15.91
C SER A 88 8.98 -3.46 15.29
N ARG A 89 8.75 -4.66 15.82
CA ARG A 89 7.81 -5.61 15.25
C ARG A 89 6.78 -6.09 16.26
N ASP A 90 5.50 -6.02 15.88
CA ASP A 90 4.43 -6.75 16.53
C ASP A 90 4.30 -8.14 15.89
N GLU A 91 4.64 -9.18 16.65
CA GLU A 91 4.60 -10.59 16.22
C GLU A 91 3.17 -11.10 15.96
N GLU A 92 2.17 -10.58 16.67
CA GLU A 92 0.77 -11.00 16.54
C GLU A 92 0.13 -10.36 15.31
N ALA A 93 0.36 -9.06 15.11
CA ALA A 93 -0.18 -8.30 13.98
C ALA A 93 0.69 -8.37 12.71
N GLY A 94 1.91 -8.93 12.77
CA GLY A 94 2.85 -8.93 11.65
C GLY A 94 3.26 -7.53 11.19
N THR A 95 3.17 -6.55 12.09
CA THR A 95 3.33 -5.13 11.76
C THR A 95 4.73 -4.66 12.13
N VAL A 96 5.40 -3.97 11.20
CA VAL A 96 6.72 -3.36 11.41
C VAL A 96 6.60 -1.85 11.37
N THR A 97 7.03 -1.22 12.47
CA THR A 97 7.09 0.24 12.61
C THR A 97 8.53 0.71 12.44
N TYR A 98 8.74 1.72 11.62
CA TYR A 98 10.00 2.42 11.51
C TYR A 98 9.97 3.67 12.38
N ASN A 99 10.94 3.79 13.28
CA ASN A 99 11.09 4.96 14.14
C ASN A 99 12.37 5.70 13.76
N VAL A 100 12.25 7.01 13.52
CA VAL A 100 13.37 7.89 13.22
C VAL A 100 13.56 8.87 14.35
N GLN A 101 14.78 8.96 14.88
CA GLN A 101 15.13 9.95 15.89
C GLN A 101 16.39 10.70 15.48
N SER A 102 16.31 12.03 15.49
CA SER A 102 17.39 12.93 15.10
C SER A 102 17.50 14.09 16.08
N GLU A 103 18.71 14.61 16.31
CA GLU A 103 18.90 15.80 17.16
C GLU A 103 18.31 17.08 16.51
N SER A 104 18.15 17.08 15.19
CA SER A 104 17.59 18.17 14.39
C SER A 104 16.66 17.62 13.32
N LYS A 105 15.48 18.22 13.15
CA LYS A 105 14.49 17.83 12.14
C LYS A 105 15.12 17.86 10.74
N ILE A 106 15.23 16.69 10.11
CA ILE A 106 15.62 16.57 8.69
C ILE A 106 14.34 16.70 7.87
N THR A 107 14.33 17.62 6.91
CA THR A 107 13.16 17.91 6.05
C THR A 107 13.43 17.62 4.58
N GLU A 108 14.69 17.41 4.22
CA GLU A 108 15.10 17.10 2.86
C GLU A 108 16.40 16.30 2.87
N VAL A 109 16.57 15.43 1.87
CA VAL A 109 17.80 14.70 1.59
C VAL A 109 18.20 14.92 0.13
N PRO A 110 19.50 14.94 -0.21
CA PRO A 110 19.92 15.09 -1.60
C PRO A 110 19.27 14.02 -2.47
N LEU A 111 18.70 14.43 -3.60
CA LEU A 111 18.13 13.51 -4.57
C LEU A 111 19.27 12.71 -5.22
N ILE A 112 19.05 11.42 -5.47
CA ILE A 112 20.06 10.56 -6.07
C ILE A 112 19.53 9.90 -7.35
N ASN A 113 20.44 9.68 -8.30
CA ASN A 113 20.21 8.79 -9.43
C ASN A 113 20.78 7.41 -9.08
N ILE A 114 19.97 6.36 -9.18
CA ILE A 114 20.34 5.00 -8.80
C ILE A 114 20.57 4.17 -10.06
N THR A 115 21.69 3.45 -10.11
CA THR A 115 22.04 2.55 -11.22
C THR A 115 22.36 1.17 -10.67
N PRO A 116 21.59 0.11 -11.05
CA PRO A 116 21.96 -1.25 -10.69
C PRO A 116 23.20 -1.68 -11.46
N GLY A 117 24.22 -2.17 -10.75
CA GLY A 117 25.40 -2.79 -11.37
C GLY A 117 25.16 -4.23 -11.82
N TYR A 118 24.02 -4.81 -11.45
CA TYR A 118 23.58 -6.14 -11.85
C TYR A 118 22.04 -6.17 -11.97
N LEU A 119 21.55 -6.84 -13.01
CA LEU A 119 20.16 -7.25 -13.19
C LEU A 119 20.15 -8.71 -13.67
N PRO A 120 19.09 -9.48 -13.39
CA PRO A 120 18.95 -10.83 -13.92
C PRO A 120 18.92 -10.82 -15.45
N GLU A 121 19.31 -11.95 -16.06
CA GLU A 121 19.29 -12.07 -17.53
C GLU A 121 17.88 -11.83 -18.09
N GLY A 122 17.78 -11.03 -19.15
CA GLY A 122 16.52 -10.67 -19.79
C GLY A 122 15.77 -9.51 -19.13
N TYR A 123 16.16 -9.06 -17.94
CA TYR A 123 15.54 -7.89 -17.31
C TYR A 123 16.04 -6.58 -17.92
N LEU A 124 15.09 -5.73 -18.31
CA LEU A 124 15.35 -4.41 -18.88
C LEU A 124 14.54 -3.35 -18.11
N PRO A 125 14.97 -2.08 -18.12
CA PRO A 125 14.19 -0.99 -17.53
C PRO A 125 12.85 -0.83 -18.25
N ILE A 126 11.80 -0.56 -17.49
CA ILE A 126 10.48 -0.22 -18.04
C ILE A 126 10.50 1.22 -18.56
N VAL A 127 10.02 1.42 -19.79
CA VAL A 127 10.00 2.75 -20.42
C VAL A 127 9.11 3.70 -19.61
N ASN A 128 9.61 4.91 -19.34
CA ASN A 128 8.94 5.95 -18.55
C ASN A 128 8.65 5.61 -17.08
N ASP A 129 9.21 4.52 -16.53
CA ASP A 129 9.01 4.12 -15.13
C ASP A 129 10.37 3.90 -14.42
N PRO A 130 11.05 4.98 -13.99
CA PRO A 130 12.41 4.91 -13.48
C PRO A 130 12.50 4.06 -12.21
N GLY A 131 13.52 3.21 -12.15
CA GLY A 131 13.73 2.30 -11.02
C GLY A 131 12.94 1.00 -11.11
N LYS A 132 12.09 0.81 -12.13
CA LYS A 132 11.40 -0.46 -12.37
C LYS A 132 12.01 -1.25 -13.51
N TYR A 133 12.12 -2.55 -13.30
CA TYR A 133 12.72 -3.50 -14.24
C TYR A 133 11.89 -4.76 -14.33
N SER A 134 11.81 -5.34 -15.52
CA SER A 134 11.05 -6.56 -15.80
C SER A 134 11.64 -7.29 -17.01
N PRO A 135 11.26 -8.57 -17.23
CA PRO A 135 11.66 -9.29 -18.44
C PRO A 135 11.27 -8.53 -19.71
N ASN A 136 12.23 -8.32 -20.60
CA ASN A 136 12.08 -7.58 -21.85
C ASN A 136 11.67 -6.09 -21.69
N GLY A 137 11.57 -5.56 -20.47
CA GLY A 137 11.20 -4.16 -20.21
C GLY A 137 9.70 -3.88 -20.30
N GLU A 138 8.88 -4.94 -20.32
CA GLU A 138 7.42 -4.86 -20.36
C GLU A 138 6.84 -4.93 -18.93
N PRO A 139 5.91 -4.06 -18.53
CA PRO A 139 5.30 -4.12 -17.19
C PRO A 139 4.75 -5.51 -16.87
N SER A 140 5.21 -6.07 -15.74
CA SER A 140 4.80 -7.38 -15.26
C SER A 140 4.39 -7.31 -13.79
N GLU A 141 3.24 -7.92 -13.49
CA GLU A 141 2.71 -8.06 -12.13
C GLU A 141 3.32 -9.28 -11.42
N GLU A 142 3.86 -10.23 -12.18
CA GLU A 142 4.40 -11.49 -11.67
C GLU A 142 5.94 -11.48 -11.56
N GLU A 143 6.61 -10.68 -12.38
CA GLU A 143 8.06 -10.69 -12.55
C GLU A 143 8.58 -9.25 -12.67
N GLY A 144 8.70 -8.58 -11.51
CA GLY A 144 9.15 -7.18 -11.44
C GLY A 144 10.17 -6.94 -10.36
N ILE A 145 11.10 -6.02 -10.61
CA ILE A 145 12.07 -5.48 -9.66
C ILE A 145 11.84 -3.98 -9.53
N LEU A 146 11.87 -3.48 -8.30
CA LEU A 146 11.75 -2.07 -7.96
C LEU A 146 12.97 -1.63 -7.15
N ILE A 147 13.59 -0.53 -7.57
CA ILE A 147 14.75 0.09 -6.92
C ILE A 147 14.48 1.59 -6.80
N TYR A 148 14.49 2.13 -5.58
CA TYR A 148 14.18 3.54 -5.36
C TYR A 148 14.87 4.11 -4.11
N GLN A 149 15.03 5.44 -4.10
CA GLN A 149 15.45 6.20 -2.93
C GLN A 149 14.27 6.28 -1.96
N ASN A 150 14.48 5.84 -0.72
CA ASN A 150 13.43 5.73 0.27
C ASN A 150 13.29 7.02 1.11
N ASP A 151 12.06 7.49 1.34
CA ASP A 151 11.73 8.54 2.30
C ASP A 151 11.57 7.92 3.69
N TYR A 152 12.65 7.90 4.45
CA TYR A 152 12.67 7.25 5.76
C TYR A 152 11.85 7.97 6.84
N THR A 153 11.40 9.21 6.61
CA THR A 153 10.55 9.93 7.58
C THR A 153 9.07 9.61 7.41
N TYR A 154 8.69 9.17 6.22
CA TYR A 154 7.36 8.68 5.91
C TYR A 154 7.41 7.19 5.64
N GLN A 155 7.32 6.43 6.72
CA GLN A 155 7.10 4.99 6.64
C GLN A 155 5.73 4.71 7.27
N PRO A 156 4.67 4.49 6.46
CA PRO A 156 3.48 3.87 7.00
C PRO A 156 3.86 2.54 7.64
N GLU A 157 3.08 2.11 8.63
CA GLU A 157 3.23 0.79 9.21
C GLU A 157 3.26 -0.26 8.09
N SER A 158 4.31 -1.08 8.09
CA SER A 158 4.44 -2.16 7.11
C SER A 158 3.72 -3.38 7.68
N TYR A 159 2.58 -3.73 7.09
CA TYR A 159 1.79 -4.91 7.48
C TYR A 159 2.31 -6.18 6.80
N ASN A 160 1.95 -7.34 7.35
CA ASN A 160 2.26 -8.67 6.79
C ASN A 160 3.77 -8.95 6.63
N ILE A 161 4.59 -8.45 7.56
CA ILE A 161 6.02 -8.73 7.61
C ILE A 161 6.26 -9.90 8.55
N SER A 162 6.75 -11.01 7.99
CA SER A 162 7.06 -12.24 8.71
C SER A 162 8.37 -12.16 9.47
N ASN A 163 9.36 -11.47 8.92
CA ASN A 163 10.67 -11.37 9.54
C ASN A 163 11.40 -10.10 9.12
N VAL A 164 12.29 -9.62 9.99
CA VAL A 164 13.26 -8.57 9.69
C VAL A 164 14.64 -9.06 10.12
N GLU A 165 15.58 -9.12 9.18
CA GLU A 165 16.97 -9.52 9.42
C GLU A 165 17.92 -8.34 9.20
N GLU A 166 18.79 -8.08 10.18
CA GLU A 166 19.94 -7.18 10.01
C GLU A 166 21.15 -7.92 9.46
N THR A 167 21.72 -7.40 8.38
CA THR A 167 22.88 -7.99 7.72
C THR A 167 23.78 -6.94 7.05
N THR A 168 24.73 -7.38 6.24
CA THR A 168 25.59 -6.52 5.42
C THR A 168 25.65 -7.06 3.99
N ILE A 169 25.39 -6.20 3.01
CA ILE A 169 25.37 -6.54 1.58
C ILE A 169 26.26 -5.52 0.85
N GLY A 170 27.24 -5.98 0.06
CA GLY A 170 28.18 -5.07 -0.63
C GLY A 170 28.99 -4.18 0.31
N GLY A 171 29.16 -4.57 1.58
CA GLY A 171 29.81 -3.76 2.62
C GLY A 171 28.93 -2.66 3.22
N VAL A 172 27.66 -2.58 2.81
CA VAL A 172 26.66 -1.62 3.29
C VAL A 172 25.74 -2.32 4.29
N LYS A 173 25.35 -1.62 5.35
CA LYS A 173 24.36 -2.13 6.32
C LYS A 173 23.02 -2.33 5.62
N ALA A 174 22.37 -3.47 5.83
CA ALA A 174 21.15 -3.82 5.13
C ALA A 174 20.09 -4.45 6.05
N TYR A 175 18.82 -4.13 5.80
CA TYR A 175 17.67 -4.83 6.42
C TYR A 175 16.89 -5.60 5.38
N ILE A 176 16.72 -6.89 5.63
CA ILE A 176 15.90 -7.77 4.79
C ILE A 176 14.57 -7.94 5.49
N GLN A 177 13.50 -7.49 4.84
CA GLN A 177 12.13 -7.77 5.22
C GLN A 177 11.62 -8.96 4.42
N THR A 178 10.98 -9.90 5.11
CA THR A 178 10.35 -11.07 4.50
C THR A 178 8.86 -11.03 4.78
N SER A 179 8.04 -11.21 3.74
CA SER A 179 6.59 -11.36 3.81
C SER A 179 6.21 -12.73 3.24
N GLU A 180 6.22 -13.76 4.10
CA GLU A 180 5.86 -15.12 3.70
C GLU A 180 4.44 -15.17 3.12
N GLY A 181 4.26 -15.95 2.06
CA GLY A 181 2.98 -16.10 1.36
C GLY A 181 2.61 -14.97 0.39
N MET A 182 3.47 -13.96 0.22
CA MET A 182 3.28 -12.86 -0.74
C MET A 182 4.14 -13.06 -1.99
N LEU A 183 3.64 -12.58 -3.15
CA LEU A 183 4.38 -12.61 -4.42
C LEU A 183 5.67 -11.77 -4.36
N TYR A 184 5.55 -10.52 -3.89
CA TYR A 184 6.69 -9.66 -3.58
C TYR A 184 7.21 -9.96 -2.17
N LYS A 185 7.77 -11.17 -2.01
CA LYS A 185 8.14 -11.73 -0.72
C LYS A 185 9.25 -10.97 0.00
N TYR A 186 10.21 -10.41 -0.72
CA TYR A 186 11.43 -9.84 -0.13
C TYR A 186 11.61 -8.37 -0.49
N LYS A 187 12.04 -7.60 0.51
CA LYS A 187 12.49 -6.21 0.37
C LYS A 187 13.80 -6.03 1.13
N ILE A 188 14.75 -5.29 0.56
CA ILE A 188 16.05 -4.99 1.14
C ILE A 188 16.21 -3.48 1.21
N ASP A 189 16.38 -2.93 2.42
CA ASP A 189 16.76 -1.54 2.64
C ASP A 189 18.26 -1.45 2.88
N LEU A 190 18.98 -0.78 1.97
CA LEU A 190 20.41 -0.49 2.06
C LEU A 190 20.64 0.88 2.70
N ILE A 191 21.47 0.93 3.74
CA ILE A 191 21.67 2.13 4.57
C ILE A 191 23.08 2.67 4.37
N TYR A 192 23.17 3.75 3.62
CA TYR A 192 24.40 4.49 3.37
C TYR A 192 24.55 5.58 4.42
N GLU A 193 25.12 5.20 5.56
CA GLU A 193 25.16 6.04 6.78
C GLU A 193 25.83 7.40 6.54
N ASP A 194 26.93 7.41 5.77
CA ASP A 194 27.77 8.57 5.49
C ASP A 194 27.02 9.63 4.64
N ASP A 195 26.28 9.18 3.64
CA ASP A 195 25.56 10.05 2.71
C ASP A 195 24.14 10.37 3.17
N GLY A 196 23.63 9.61 4.14
CA GLY A 196 22.29 9.74 4.68
C GLY A 196 21.21 9.16 3.78
N GLN A 197 21.59 8.24 2.89
CA GLN A 197 20.71 7.66 1.87
C GLN A 197 20.20 6.30 2.31
N ILE A 198 18.92 6.03 2.04
CA ILE A 198 18.35 4.70 2.12
C ILE A 198 17.86 4.33 0.72
N ILE A 199 18.33 3.20 0.21
CA ILE A 199 17.90 2.66 -1.09
C ILE A 199 17.17 1.35 -0.84
N THR A 200 15.94 1.28 -1.33
CA THR A 200 15.12 0.06 -1.23
C THR A 200 15.23 -0.72 -2.54
N VAL A 201 15.41 -2.03 -2.41
CA VAL A 201 15.41 -3.02 -3.49
C VAL A 201 14.36 -4.06 -3.17
N GLY A 202 13.38 -4.25 -4.04
CA GLY A 202 12.33 -5.26 -3.89
C GLY A 202 12.01 -5.91 -5.22
N GLY A 203 11.33 -7.04 -5.19
CA GLY A 203 10.87 -7.68 -6.42
C GLY A 203 10.31 -9.08 -6.22
N ALA A 204 9.63 -9.57 -7.26
CA ALA A 204 9.13 -10.94 -7.34
C ALA A 204 10.25 -11.89 -7.82
N VAL A 205 11.40 -11.84 -7.15
CA VAL A 205 12.57 -12.67 -7.42
C VAL A 205 13.06 -13.35 -6.13
N SER A 206 13.90 -14.37 -6.27
CA SER A 206 14.48 -15.04 -5.10
C SER A 206 15.33 -14.08 -4.24
N LEU A 207 15.43 -14.35 -2.94
CA LEU A 207 16.26 -13.54 -2.03
C LEU A 207 17.73 -13.50 -2.47
N ASP A 208 18.27 -14.62 -2.96
CA ASP A 208 19.65 -14.69 -3.43
C ASP A 208 19.88 -13.77 -4.64
N GLU A 209 18.90 -13.70 -5.54
CA GLU A 209 18.95 -12.81 -6.68
C GLU A 209 18.84 -11.34 -6.26
N LEU A 210 17.92 -11.04 -5.34
CA LEU A 210 17.74 -9.69 -4.79
C LEU A 210 19.01 -9.20 -4.07
N LYS A 211 19.70 -10.09 -3.34
CA LYS A 211 21.00 -9.80 -2.70
C LYS A 211 22.08 -9.45 -3.72
N LYS A 212 22.16 -10.14 -4.86
CA LYS A 212 23.13 -9.81 -5.93
C LYS A 212 22.86 -8.43 -6.53
N ILE A 213 21.58 -8.10 -6.75
CA ILE A 213 21.18 -6.77 -7.24
C ILE A 213 21.61 -5.70 -6.23
N ALA A 214 21.23 -5.88 -4.96
CA ALA A 214 21.53 -4.97 -3.86
C ALA A 214 23.05 -4.78 -3.64
N GLU A 215 23.84 -5.85 -3.76
CA GLU A 215 25.31 -5.81 -3.64
C GLU A 215 25.99 -4.90 -4.67
N ASN A 216 25.38 -4.71 -5.84
CA ASN A 216 25.97 -4.00 -6.95
C ASN A 216 25.32 -2.63 -7.22
N ILE A 217 24.54 -2.08 -6.28
CA ILE A 217 23.95 -0.75 -6.43
C ILE A 217 25.00 0.34 -6.42
N LYS A 218 24.87 1.26 -7.37
CA LYS A 218 25.60 2.53 -7.40
C LYS A 218 24.60 3.67 -7.42
N TYR A 219 24.98 4.80 -6.84
CA TYR A 219 24.20 6.03 -6.99
C TYR A 219 25.11 7.25 -7.10
N GLU A 220 24.55 8.30 -7.69
CA GLU A 220 25.17 9.61 -7.80
C GLU A 220 24.20 10.65 -7.24
N VAL A 221 24.71 11.59 -6.44
CA VAL A 221 23.90 12.71 -5.94
C VAL A 221 23.65 13.69 -7.08
N ILE A 222 22.39 14.07 -7.26
CA ILE A 222 21.98 15.07 -8.24
C ILE A 222 22.23 16.47 -7.65
N PRO A 223 23.17 17.26 -8.20
CA PRO A 223 23.56 18.52 -7.58
C PRO A 223 22.43 19.55 -7.53
N GLY A 224 22.13 20.05 -6.33
CA GLY A 224 21.13 21.09 -6.12
C GLY A 224 19.68 20.60 -6.10
N GLU A 225 19.46 19.29 -6.22
CA GLU A 225 18.14 18.67 -6.13
C GLU A 225 18.00 17.90 -4.83
N PHE A 226 16.80 17.97 -4.26
CA PHE A 226 16.50 17.39 -2.95
C PHE A 226 15.16 16.66 -3.00
N LEU A 227 15.14 15.46 -2.42
CA LEU A 227 13.93 14.77 -2.05
C LEU A 227 13.40 15.42 -0.77
N LYS A 228 12.21 16.03 -0.85
CA LYS A 228 11.51 16.54 0.33
C LYS A 228 10.96 15.37 1.12
N LEU A 229 11.35 15.28 2.38
CA LEU A 229 10.93 14.25 3.30
C LEU A 229 9.53 14.60 3.85
N TYR A 230 8.58 13.69 3.67
CA TYR A 230 7.20 13.87 4.14
C TYR A 230 7.15 13.75 5.66
N ALA A 231 6.89 14.89 6.30
CA ALA A 231 6.68 14.97 7.75
C ALA A 231 5.22 15.42 7.99
N PRO A 232 4.27 14.48 8.19
CA PRO A 232 2.90 14.87 8.46
C PRO A 232 2.85 15.68 9.75
N GLU A 233 2.11 16.79 9.77
CA GLU A 233 1.71 17.41 11.03
C GLU A 233 0.78 16.42 11.74
N VAL A 234 1.30 15.72 12.74
CA VAL A 234 0.51 14.86 13.61
C VAL A 234 -0.42 15.76 14.44
N LYS A 235 -1.55 16.17 13.85
CA LYS A 235 -2.71 16.58 14.64
C LYS A 235 -3.15 15.30 15.34
N GLY A 236 -3.08 15.28 16.68
CA GLY A 236 -3.36 14.10 17.50
C GLY A 236 -4.57 13.32 16.98
N ILE A 237 -4.28 12.25 16.26
CA ILE A 237 -5.26 11.27 15.86
C ILE A 237 -5.48 10.46 17.13
N ASN A 238 -6.69 10.50 17.67
CA ASN A 238 -7.07 9.59 18.75
C ASN A 238 -6.70 8.17 18.33
N GLU A 239 -6.03 7.44 19.21
CA GLU A 239 -5.68 6.01 19.08
C GLU A 239 -6.94 5.12 19.11
N GLU A 240 -7.95 5.41 18.30
CA GLU A 240 -8.94 4.40 17.94
C GLU A 240 -8.27 3.52 16.89
N LYS A 241 -7.84 2.33 17.34
CA LYS A 241 -7.37 1.24 16.48
C LYS A 241 -8.27 1.16 15.26
N ASP A 242 -7.67 1.26 14.08
CA ASP A 242 -8.37 1.13 12.81
C ASP A 242 -9.24 -0.14 12.82
N ASP A 243 -10.54 0.06 12.98
CA ASP A 243 -11.51 -0.97 12.69
C ASP A 243 -11.30 -1.39 11.23
N VAL A 244 -11.14 -2.68 10.99
CA VAL A 244 -11.12 -3.27 9.65
C VAL A 244 -12.18 -2.58 8.80
N TYR A 245 -11.78 -1.92 7.71
CA TYR A 245 -12.73 -1.21 6.85
C TYR A 245 -13.74 -2.21 6.28
N ILE A 246 -14.91 -2.27 6.89
CA ILE A 246 -16.07 -2.98 6.38
C ILE A 246 -16.81 -1.98 5.52
N SER A 247 -16.95 -2.27 4.22
CA SER A 247 -17.76 -1.43 3.35
C SER A 247 -19.16 -1.31 3.97
N PRO A 248 -19.70 -0.09 4.13
CA PRO A 248 -21.02 0.08 4.71
C PRO A 248 -22.07 -0.65 3.87
N ALA A 249 -23.13 -1.09 4.55
CA ALA A 249 -24.30 -1.65 3.90
C ALA A 249 -25.02 -0.57 3.08
N VAL A 250 -25.56 -0.94 1.92
CA VAL A 250 -26.29 -0.04 1.02
C VAL A 250 -27.79 -0.26 1.23
N PRO A 251 -28.54 0.75 1.68
CA PRO A 251 -29.98 0.64 1.82
C PRO A 251 -30.68 0.33 0.48
N ALA A 252 -31.80 -0.39 0.53
CA ALA A 252 -32.53 -0.84 -0.66
C ALA A 252 -33.00 0.30 -1.58
N ASP A 253 -33.27 1.50 -1.03
CA ASP A 253 -33.69 2.69 -1.77
C ASP A 253 -32.54 3.43 -2.49
N HIS A 254 -31.30 3.00 -2.28
CA HIS A 254 -30.11 3.47 -3.00
C HIS A 254 -29.68 2.51 -4.12
N VAL A 255 -30.50 1.49 -4.40
CA VAL A 255 -30.32 0.55 -5.51
C VAL A 255 -31.28 0.93 -6.63
N SER A 256 -30.72 1.40 -7.75
CA SER A 256 -31.46 1.79 -8.94
C SER A 256 -31.73 0.60 -9.86
N ASN A 257 -32.77 0.71 -10.67
CA ASN A 257 -33.07 -0.24 -11.73
C ASN A 257 -32.33 0.12 -13.03
N LEU A 258 -32.23 -0.86 -13.94
CA LEU A 258 -31.79 -0.60 -15.31
C LEU A 258 -32.68 0.46 -15.97
N GLY A 259 -32.04 1.38 -16.69
CA GLY A 259 -32.70 2.50 -17.37
C GLY A 259 -33.01 3.72 -16.50
N GLU A 260 -32.74 3.68 -15.20
CA GLU A 260 -32.88 4.86 -14.33
C GLU A 260 -31.67 5.80 -14.48
N GLU A 261 -31.95 7.10 -14.49
CA GLU A 261 -30.90 8.13 -14.48
C GLU A 261 -30.28 8.25 -13.09
N ILE A 262 -28.96 8.24 -13.06
CA ILE A 262 -28.13 8.37 -11.87
C ILE A 262 -27.32 9.65 -12.01
N SER A 263 -27.47 10.56 -11.07
CA SER A 263 -26.72 11.81 -11.04
C SER A 263 -26.24 12.13 -9.63
N ASP A 264 -24.93 12.35 -9.47
CA ASP A 264 -24.35 12.90 -8.25
C ASP A 264 -24.57 14.42 -8.07
N GLU A 265 -25.52 14.78 -7.22
CA GLU A 265 -25.83 16.19 -6.90
C GLU A 265 -24.73 16.91 -6.10
N THR A 266 -23.69 16.22 -5.61
CA THR A 266 -22.68 16.79 -4.70
C THR A 266 -21.62 17.67 -5.38
N ILE A 267 -21.40 17.53 -6.69
CA ILE A 267 -20.50 18.41 -7.48
C ILE A 267 -21.20 18.81 -8.79
N PRO A 268 -22.11 19.80 -8.75
CA PRO A 268 -22.99 20.12 -9.87
C PRO A 268 -22.25 20.57 -11.15
N ASP A 269 -21.05 21.14 -11.03
CA ASP A 269 -20.33 21.75 -12.15
C ASP A 269 -19.48 20.77 -12.99
N ARG A 270 -19.42 19.48 -12.62
CA ARG A 270 -18.65 18.44 -13.34
C ARG A 270 -19.39 17.10 -13.46
N ASN A 271 -20.65 17.05 -13.09
CA ASN A 271 -21.33 15.79 -12.92
C ASN A 271 -22.00 15.32 -14.21
N ILE A 272 -21.56 14.16 -14.70
CA ILE A 272 -22.22 13.44 -15.78
C ILE A 272 -23.43 12.68 -15.20
N ILE A 273 -24.52 12.64 -15.96
CA ILE A 273 -25.65 11.76 -15.69
C ILE A 273 -25.38 10.41 -16.35
N PHE A 274 -25.54 9.34 -15.58
CA PHE A 274 -25.32 7.97 -15.98
C PHE A 274 -26.66 7.24 -16.13
N THR A 275 -26.81 6.42 -17.16
CA THR A 275 -27.95 5.51 -17.29
C THR A 275 -27.46 4.16 -17.75
N LEU A 276 -27.54 3.15 -16.88
CA LEU A 276 -27.21 1.77 -17.25
C LEU A 276 -28.36 1.20 -18.08
N ASN A 277 -28.20 1.15 -19.39
CA ASN A 277 -29.29 0.80 -20.30
C ASN A 277 -29.48 -0.71 -20.40
N LYS A 278 -28.37 -1.44 -20.53
CA LYS A 278 -28.37 -2.86 -20.84
C LYS A 278 -27.12 -3.55 -20.32
N VAL A 279 -27.28 -4.78 -19.85
CA VAL A 279 -26.18 -5.70 -19.56
C VAL A 279 -26.45 -7.03 -20.25
N GLU A 280 -25.46 -7.55 -20.96
CA GLU A 280 -25.49 -8.85 -21.62
C GLU A 280 -24.36 -9.73 -21.08
N ILE A 281 -24.74 -10.85 -20.47
CA ILE A 281 -23.77 -11.86 -20.01
C ILE A 281 -23.48 -12.82 -21.15
N MET A 282 -22.20 -13.01 -21.47
CA MET A 282 -21.75 -13.72 -22.65
C MET A 282 -20.63 -14.70 -22.31
N ASP A 283 -20.64 -15.87 -22.95
CA ASP A 283 -19.57 -16.86 -22.85
C ASP A 283 -18.32 -16.48 -23.67
N LYS A 284 -18.52 -15.69 -24.73
CA LYS A 284 -17.48 -15.29 -25.68
C LYS A 284 -17.44 -13.77 -25.80
N LEU A 285 -16.26 -13.25 -26.11
CA LEU A 285 -16.07 -11.83 -26.33
C LEU A 285 -16.96 -11.35 -27.50
N PRO A 286 -17.69 -10.24 -27.37
CA PRO A 286 -18.43 -9.65 -28.49
C PRO A 286 -17.47 -9.18 -29.59
N GLU A 287 -17.98 -9.05 -30.82
CA GLU A 287 -17.22 -8.45 -31.92
C GLU A 287 -17.06 -6.94 -31.68
N VAL A 288 -15.88 -6.54 -31.19
CA VAL A 288 -15.54 -5.14 -30.87
C VAL A 288 -14.13 -4.78 -31.36
N ASN A 289 -13.83 -3.49 -31.46
CA ASN A 289 -12.53 -3.00 -31.89
C ASN A 289 -11.47 -3.14 -30.79
N GLU A 290 -10.44 -3.95 -31.03
CA GLU A 290 -9.38 -4.28 -30.07
C GLU A 290 -8.57 -3.08 -29.56
N ASN A 291 -8.56 -1.96 -30.29
CA ASN A 291 -7.80 -0.76 -29.89
C ASN A 291 -8.35 -0.06 -28.64
N TYR A 292 -9.55 -0.42 -28.20
CA TYR A 292 -10.22 0.14 -27.02
C TYR A 292 -10.10 -0.74 -25.78
N PHE A 293 -9.24 -1.77 -25.81
CA PHE A 293 -8.95 -2.59 -24.64
C PHE A 293 -7.77 -2.05 -23.85
N TRP A 294 -7.88 -2.14 -22.53
CA TRP A 294 -6.74 -1.93 -21.64
C TRP A 294 -5.93 -3.23 -21.54
N GLY A 295 -4.88 -3.37 -22.36
CA GLY A 295 -4.01 -4.57 -22.31
C GLY A 295 -4.61 -5.81 -22.99
N TYR A 296 -5.11 -5.65 -24.21
CA TYR A 296 -5.80 -6.69 -24.99
C TYR A 296 -5.14 -8.08 -24.96
N TYR A 297 -3.82 -8.14 -25.08
CA TYR A 297 -3.05 -9.39 -25.11
C TYR A 297 -3.21 -10.23 -23.84
N LYS A 298 -3.34 -9.59 -22.66
CA LYS A 298 -3.57 -10.28 -21.38
C LYS A 298 -4.87 -11.10 -21.41
N TYR A 299 -5.88 -10.60 -22.11
CA TYR A 299 -7.17 -11.28 -22.23
C TYR A 299 -7.14 -12.41 -23.25
N LEU A 300 -6.36 -12.30 -24.32
CA LEU A 300 -6.19 -13.39 -25.29
C LEU A 300 -5.57 -14.64 -24.65
N GLU A 301 -4.65 -14.47 -23.71
CA GLU A 301 -4.07 -15.58 -22.95
C GLU A 301 -5.09 -16.27 -22.04
N ALA A 302 -6.13 -15.57 -21.62
CA ALA A 302 -7.21 -16.07 -20.77
C ALA A 302 -8.35 -16.73 -21.56
N ILE A 303 -8.26 -16.82 -22.89
CA ILE A 303 -9.29 -17.38 -23.76
C ILE A 303 -8.88 -18.78 -24.26
N ASN A 304 -9.82 -19.72 -24.26
CA ASN A 304 -9.71 -21.06 -24.86
C ASN A 304 -9.78 -20.99 -26.40
N GLU A 305 -9.34 -22.05 -27.08
CA GLU A 305 -9.41 -22.13 -28.55
C GLU A 305 -10.83 -21.97 -29.12
N ASP A 306 -11.85 -22.31 -28.34
CA ASP A 306 -13.26 -22.17 -28.73
C ASP A 306 -13.82 -20.75 -28.51
N GLY A 307 -13.02 -19.82 -27.98
CA GLY A 307 -13.38 -18.42 -27.71
C GLY A 307 -14.00 -18.17 -26.33
N THR A 308 -14.12 -19.19 -25.47
CA THR A 308 -14.60 -19.05 -24.08
C THR A 308 -13.48 -18.66 -23.13
N LEU A 309 -13.80 -18.10 -21.96
CA LEU A 309 -12.80 -17.82 -20.92
C LEU A 309 -12.33 -19.11 -20.23
N LYS A 310 -11.03 -19.18 -19.94
CA LYS A 310 -10.43 -20.22 -19.09
C LYS A 310 -10.92 -20.04 -17.64
N ASP A 311 -11.12 -21.18 -16.97
CA ASP A 311 -11.22 -21.21 -15.52
C ASP A 311 -9.94 -20.66 -14.89
N TYR A 312 -10.05 -20.12 -13.68
CA TYR A 312 -8.92 -19.53 -12.96
C TYR A 312 -8.93 -19.87 -11.48
N GLU A 313 -7.78 -19.70 -10.84
CA GLU A 313 -7.67 -19.79 -9.39
C GLU A 313 -8.12 -18.48 -8.73
N ARG A 314 -9.33 -18.49 -8.16
CA ARG A 314 -9.88 -17.37 -7.40
C ARG A 314 -9.42 -17.42 -5.95
N SER A 315 -9.01 -16.29 -5.42
CA SER A 315 -8.74 -16.12 -3.99
C SER A 315 -10.06 -16.12 -3.21
N VAL A 316 -10.28 -17.08 -2.32
CA VAL A 316 -11.46 -17.10 -1.44
C VAL A 316 -11.16 -16.36 -0.14
N SER A 317 -9.96 -16.57 0.40
CA SER A 317 -9.54 -15.96 1.66
C SER A 317 -8.06 -15.64 1.62
N ILE A 318 -7.72 -14.43 2.07
CA ILE A 318 -6.35 -13.98 2.28
C ILE A 318 -6.25 -13.53 3.74
N LYS A 319 -5.52 -14.26 4.57
CA LYS A 319 -5.41 -14.00 6.01
C LYS A 319 -3.98 -14.09 6.49
N TRP A 320 -3.62 -13.19 7.40
CA TRP A 320 -2.38 -13.31 8.17
C TRP A 320 -2.58 -14.31 9.30
N GLU A 321 -1.86 -15.43 9.27
CA GLU A 321 -1.89 -16.44 10.33
C GLU A 321 -0.54 -17.09 10.49
N ASN A 322 -0.12 -17.35 11.73
CA ASN A 322 1.15 -18.03 12.03
C ASN A 322 2.36 -17.38 11.33
N ASN A 323 2.38 -16.05 11.27
CA ASN A 323 3.47 -15.29 10.69
C ASN A 323 3.62 -15.36 9.15
N GLU A 324 2.53 -15.69 8.45
CA GLU A 324 2.50 -15.88 7.01
C GLU A 324 1.16 -15.44 6.44
N MET A 325 1.16 -14.88 5.22
CA MET A 325 -0.06 -14.66 4.46
C MET A 325 -0.55 -15.97 3.86
N LYS A 326 -1.65 -16.51 4.39
CA LYS A 326 -2.30 -17.69 3.83
C LYS A 326 -3.35 -17.27 2.82
N LYS A 327 -3.17 -17.75 1.59
CA LYS A 327 -4.14 -17.67 0.50
C LYS A 327 -4.86 -19.03 0.37
N VAL A 328 -6.17 -19.02 0.50
CA VAL A 328 -7.02 -20.17 0.11
C VAL A 328 -7.61 -19.83 -1.25
N THR A 329 -7.40 -20.72 -2.22
CA THR A 329 -7.90 -20.57 -3.57
C THR A 329 -8.91 -21.66 -3.91
N GLU A 330 -9.74 -21.38 -4.91
CA GLU A 330 -10.60 -22.35 -5.58
C GLU A 330 -10.60 -22.12 -7.09
N THR A 331 -11.09 -23.09 -7.86
CA THR A 331 -11.27 -22.93 -9.30
C THR A 331 -12.63 -22.31 -9.58
N ALA A 332 -12.66 -21.19 -10.30
CA ALA A 332 -13.88 -20.49 -10.69
C ALA A 332 -13.93 -20.25 -12.21
N GLY A 333 -15.14 -20.31 -12.76
CA GLY A 333 -15.42 -19.97 -14.15
C GLY A 333 -15.71 -18.47 -14.32
N ARG A 334 -15.55 -17.95 -15.55
CA ARG A 334 -15.75 -16.53 -15.86
C ARG A 334 -16.71 -16.32 -17.04
N LYS A 335 -17.37 -15.16 -17.06
CA LYS A 335 -18.18 -14.65 -18.18
C LYS A 335 -17.76 -13.23 -18.55
N PHE A 336 -18.08 -12.84 -19.77
CA PHE A 336 -18.06 -11.43 -20.16
C PHE A 336 -19.38 -10.77 -19.79
N ALA A 337 -19.32 -9.55 -19.27
CA ALA A 337 -20.46 -8.66 -19.17
C ALA A 337 -20.27 -7.53 -20.18
N TYR A 338 -21.10 -7.48 -21.23
CA TYR A 338 -21.16 -6.37 -22.16
C TYR A 338 -22.21 -5.37 -21.68
N VAL A 339 -21.77 -4.16 -21.37
CA VAL A 339 -22.57 -3.13 -20.72
C VAL A 339 -22.75 -1.97 -21.69
N THR A 340 -24.01 -1.56 -21.91
CA THR A 340 -24.35 -0.33 -22.63
C THR A 340 -24.78 0.74 -21.64
N LEU A 341 -24.10 1.88 -21.67
CA LEU A 341 -24.27 3.00 -20.76
C LEU A 341 -24.56 4.28 -21.56
N THR A 342 -25.51 5.09 -21.11
CA THR A 342 -25.67 6.47 -21.61
C THR A 342 -24.99 7.40 -20.63
N LEU A 343 -24.11 8.25 -21.16
CA LEU A 343 -23.47 9.34 -20.43
C LEU A 343 -23.97 10.67 -20.98
N ARG A 344 -24.41 11.57 -20.10
CA ARG A 344 -24.88 12.90 -20.50
C ARG A 344 -24.22 13.98 -19.68
N ASN A 345 -23.63 14.97 -20.35
CA ASN A 345 -23.27 16.24 -19.72
C ASN A 345 -24.54 17.08 -19.59
N PRO A 346 -25.06 17.36 -18.38
CA PRO A 346 -26.28 18.16 -18.22
C PRO A 346 -26.02 19.67 -18.28
N SER A 347 -24.75 20.10 -18.34
CA SER A 347 -24.36 21.50 -18.24
C SER A 347 -24.24 22.18 -19.60
N ASP A 348 -24.25 23.51 -19.59
CA ASP A 348 -23.99 24.36 -20.75
C ASP A 348 -22.49 24.62 -20.99
N LYS A 349 -21.62 23.94 -20.23
CA LYS A 349 -20.16 24.04 -20.33
C LYS A 349 -19.58 22.75 -20.88
N GLU A 350 -18.46 22.89 -21.57
CA GLU A 350 -17.64 21.77 -21.95
C GLU A 350 -17.03 21.12 -20.69
N LEU A 351 -17.03 19.79 -20.66
CA LEU A 351 -16.32 19.00 -19.66
C LEU A 351 -15.14 18.32 -20.36
N LYS A 352 -13.94 18.53 -19.85
CA LYS A 352 -12.72 17.91 -20.35
C LYS A 352 -12.22 16.88 -19.34
N ASP A 353 -11.61 15.83 -19.86
CA ASP A 353 -10.86 14.87 -19.05
C ASP A 353 -11.73 14.23 -17.96
N VAL A 354 -12.95 13.82 -18.34
CA VAL A 354 -13.90 13.21 -17.42
C VAL A 354 -13.57 11.75 -17.25
N TYR A 355 -13.26 11.36 -16.02
CA TYR A 355 -13.00 9.97 -15.68
C TYR A 355 -14.28 9.14 -15.64
N VAL A 356 -14.40 8.20 -16.56
CA VAL A 356 -15.51 7.25 -16.68
C VAL A 356 -15.00 5.87 -16.30
N SER A 357 -14.98 5.60 -14.99
CA SER A 357 -14.60 4.27 -14.50
C SER A 357 -15.60 3.68 -13.50
N PRO A 358 -16.80 3.33 -13.95
CA PRO A 358 -17.69 2.51 -13.15
C PRO A 358 -17.08 1.12 -12.94
N ILE A 359 -17.23 0.60 -11.74
CA ILE A 359 -16.74 -0.70 -11.35
C ILE A 359 -17.90 -1.66 -11.08
N ILE A 360 -17.62 -2.97 -11.09
CA ILE A 360 -18.56 -3.99 -10.64
C ILE A 360 -18.19 -4.40 -9.22
N GLU A 361 -19.20 -4.48 -8.35
CA GLU A 361 -19.05 -4.97 -7.00
C GLU A 361 -19.99 -6.14 -6.73
N TYR A 362 -19.47 -7.19 -6.11
CA TYR A 362 -20.30 -8.21 -5.49
C TYR A 362 -20.86 -7.70 -4.17
N ARG A 363 -22.12 -8.01 -3.89
CA ARG A 363 -22.84 -7.66 -2.67
C ARG A 363 -23.84 -8.74 -2.30
N THR A 364 -23.88 -9.08 -1.01
CA THR A 364 -24.88 -10.02 -0.49
C THR A 364 -26.18 -9.28 -0.23
N LYS A 365 -27.28 -9.75 -0.82
CA LYS A 365 -28.60 -9.15 -0.58
C LYS A 365 -29.26 -9.73 0.67
N ALA A 366 -29.48 -8.88 1.67
CA ALA A 366 -30.25 -9.22 2.87
C ALA A 366 -31.76 -9.37 2.55
N SER A 367 -32.49 -9.97 3.48
CA SER A 367 -33.94 -10.24 3.32
C SER A 367 -34.80 -8.99 3.24
N ASP A 368 -34.33 -7.86 3.79
CA ASP A 368 -34.98 -6.55 3.70
C ASP A 368 -34.59 -5.75 2.43
N GLY A 369 -33.74 -6.32 1.58
CA GLY A 369 -33.26 -5.71 0.34
C GLY A 369 -31.97 -4.90 0.47
N THR A 370 -31.43 -4.74 1.68
CA THR A 370 -30.13 -4.10 1.93
C THR A 370 -29.01 -4.90 1.26
N LEU A 371 -28.03 -4.21 0.67
CA LEU A 371 -26.83 -4.83 0.12
C LEU A 371 -25.69 -4.76 1.13
N GLU A 372 -25.27 -5.89 1.66
CA GLU A 372 -24.18 -6.00 2.61
C GLU A 372 -22.82 -6.15 1.90
N ALA A 373 -21.74 -5.90 2.64
CA ALA A 373 -20.40 -6.20 2.14
C ALA A 373 -20.31 -7.68 1.79
N PHE A 374 -19.78 -7.97 0.60
CA PHE A 374 -19.55 -9.36 0.22
C PHE A 374 -18.43 -9.94 1.09
N PRO A 375 -18.63 -11.11 1.70
CA PRO A 375 -17.72 -11.67 2.71
C PRO A 375 -16.33 -12.01 2.15
N ASP A 376 -16.25 -12.25 0.84
CA ASP A 376 -14.99 -12.53 0.16
C ASP A 376 -14.47 -11.26 -0.53
N GLY A 377 -13.34 -10.75 -0.04
CA GLY A 377 -12.54 -9.72 -0.71
C GLY A 377 -11.80 -10.22 -1.96
N GLY A 378 -12.08 -11.44 -2.39
CA GLY A 378 -11.48 -12.12 -3.54
C GLY A 378 -11.84 -11.47 -4.86
N GLY A 379 -10.85 -10.84 -5.48
CA GLY A 379 -10.96 -10.28 -6.83
C GLY A 379 -10.49 -11.27 -7.91
N ASN A 380 -10.94 -11.04 -9.13
CA ASN A 380 -10.37 -11.61 -10.33
C ASN A 380 -8.98 -10.97 -10.60
N ASP A 381 -7.93 -11.78 -10.50
CA ASP A 381 -6.51 -11.36 -10.59
C ASP A 381 -6.14 -10.71 -11.95
N ILE A 382 -6.96 -10.85 -13.02
CA ILE A 382 -6.66 -10.32 -14.36
C ILE A 382 -7.23 -8.90 -14.60
N ALA A 383 -8.15 -8.41 -13.75
CA ALA A 383 -8.85 -7.14 -13.98
C ALA A 383 -8.98 -6.23 -12.75
N ASN A 384 -8.10 -6.37 -11.74
CA ASN A 384 -8.31 -5.76 -10.42
C ASN A 384 -9.76 -5.98 -9.93
N GLY A 385 -10.29 -7.19 -10.23
CA GLY A 385 -11.61 -7.72 -9.92
C GLY A 385 -12.85 -6.98 -10.42
N LYS A 386 -12.76 -5.70 -10.77
CA LYS A 386 -13.91 -4.80 -10.72
C LYS A 386 -13.93 -3.75 -11.83
N TRP A 387 -12.82 -3.58 -12.55
CA TRP A 387 -12.66 -2.53 -13.54
C TRP A 387 -13.08 -3.01 -14.94
N PRO A 388 -13.56 -2.12 -15.82
CA PRO A 388 -13.82 -2.48 -17.20
C PRO A 388 -12.49 -2.76 -17.92
N ILE A 389 -12.50 -3.75 -18.81
CA ILE A 389 -11.37 -4.12 -19.66
C ILE A 389 -11.41 -3.45 -21.04
N TYR A 390 -12.52 -2.79 -21.35
CA TYR A 390 -12.84 -2.18 -22.63
C TYR A 390 -13.63 -0.89 -22.42
N PHE A 391 -13.31 0.14 -23.20
CA PHE A 391 -14.08 1.39 -23.26
C PHE A 391 -13.92 2.09 -24.61
N ASP A 392 -15.01 2.19 -25.36
CA ASP A 392 -15.02 2.60 -26.77
C ASP A 392 -15.11 4.12 -27.03
N GLN A 393 -15.27 4.93 -25.98
CA GLN A 393 -15.45 6.39 -26.08
C GLN A 393 -14.25 7.18 -25.54
N SER A 394 -13.07 6.58 -25.46
CA SER A 394 -11.89 7.31 -25.02
C SER A 394 -11.46 8.38 -26.01
N ASP A 395 -11.22 9.59 -25.50
CA ASP A 395 -10.57 10.66 -26.25
C ASP A 395 -9.03 10.64 -26.06
N TYR A 396 -8.51 9.72 -25.25
CA TYR A 396 -7.10 9.67 -24.86
C TYR A 396 -6.47 8.27 -25.04
N PRO A 397 -5.19 8.18 -25.42
CA PRO A 397 -4.54 6.89 -25.65
C PRO A 397 -4.10 6.19 -24.34
N GLU A 398 -3.90 4.87 -24.43
CA GLU A 398 -3.11 4.06 -23.50
C GLU A 398 -3.49 4.17 -22.01
N THR A 399 -2.64 4.78 -21.17
CA THR A 399 -2.78 4.87 -19.71
C THR A 399 -3.88 5.80 -19.27
N HIS A 400 -4.46 6.57 -20.21
CA HIS A 400 -5.56 7.49 -19.97
C HIS A 400 -6.87 7.05 -20.64
N LEU A 401 -6.99 5.75 -20.96
CA LEU A 401 -8.09 5.19 -21.73
C LEU A 401 -9.47 5.50 -21.13
N PHE A 402 -9.67 5.46 -19.82
CA PHE A 402 -11.01 5.63 -19.21
C PHE A 402 -11.46 7.09 -19.06
N PHE A 403 -10.93 7.99 -19.88
CA PHE A 403 -11.25 9.41 -19.85
C PHE A 403 -11.86 9.86 -21.18
N CYS A 404 -12.83 10.76 -21.10
CA CYS A 404 -13.43 11.36 -22.29
C CYS A 404 -13.89 12.80 -22.04
N ASP A 405 -14.04 13.54 -23.11
CA ASP A 405 -14.54 14.90 -23.13
C ASP A 405 -16.04 14.92 -23.44
N PHE A 406 -16.73 15.98 -23.04
CA PHE A 406 -18.13 16.21 -23.40
C PHE A 406 -18.35 17.66 -23.79
N GLU A 407 -18.95 17.85 -24.96
CA GLU A 407 -19.53 19.13 -25.34
C GLU A 407 -20.72 19.49 -24.42
N PRO A 408 -21.11 20.78 -24.34
CA PRO A 408 -22.31 21.19 -23.63
C PRO A 408 -23.55 20.39 -24.05
N ASN A 409 -24.28 19.86 -23.08
CA ASN A 409 -25.49 19.04 -23.29
C ASN A 409 -25.29 17.77 -24.14
N GLU A 410 -24.05 17.33 -24.35
CA GLU A 410 -23.75 16.14 -25.14
C GLU A 410 -24.21 14.87 -24.42
N THR A 411 -24.75 13.93 -25.19
CA THR A 411 -25.05 12.57 -24.76
C THR A 411 -24.23 11.60 -25.60
N LYS A 412 -23.48 10.71 -24.93
CA LYS A 412 -22.72 9.62 -25.54
C LYS A 412 -23.30 8.29 -25.12
N GLU A 413 -23.39 7.36 -26.08
CA GLU A 413 -23.59 5.94 -25.77
C GLU A 413 -22.19 5.30 -25.66
N VAL A 414 -21.99 4.55 -24.59
CA VAL A 414 -20.72 3.95 -24.19
C VAL A 414 -20.90 2.45 -24.04
N HIS A 415 -19.89 1.71 -24.48
CA HIS A 415 -19.79 0.27 -24.28
C HIS A 415 -18.63 -0.09 -23.37
N LEU A 416 -18.91 -0.91 -22.36
CA LEU A 416 -17.93 -1.42 -21.41
C LEU A 416 -17.96 -2.95 -21.44
N ILE A 417 -16.79 -3.57 -21.24
CA ILE A 417 -16.69 -5.03 -21.05
C ILE A 417 -16.06 -5.30 -19.69
N TYR A 418 -16.64 -6.23 -18.95
CA TYR A 418 -16.13 -6.72 -17.66
C TYR A 418 -15.93 -8.23 -17.70
N LEU A 419 -15.03 -8.73 -16.84
CA LEU A 419 -14.89 -10.16 -16.54
C LEU A 419 -15.54 -10.43 -15.18
N LEU A 420 -16.58 -11.26 -15.16
CA LEU A 420 -17.34 -11.60 -13.96
C LEU A 420 -17.25 -13.09 -13.66
N ASP A 421 -17.42 -13.42 -12.38
CA ASP A 421 -17.43 -14.80 -11.91
C ASP A 421 -18.80 -15.40 -12.20
N ASP A 422 -18.82 -16.57 -12.85
CA ASP A 422 -20.06 -17.21 -13.31
C ASP A 422 -21.02 -17.55 -12.15
N ASP A 423 -20.45 -17.90 -11.00
CA ASP A 423 -21.19 -18.29 -9.80
C ASP A 423 -21.66 -17.10 -8.93
N HIS A 424 -21.18 -15.87 -9.18
CA HIS A 424 -21.56 -14.65 -8.45
C HIS A 424 -22.29 -13.61 -9.31
N LEU A 425 -22.79 -13.99 -10.48
CA LEU A 425 -23.52 -13.08 -11.39
C LEU A 425 -24.76 -12.45 -10.74
N ASP A 426 -25.45 -13.17 -9.85
CA ASP A 426 -26.65 -12.67 -9.17
C ASP A 426 -26.33 -11.69 -8.03
N ASP A 427 -25.08 -11.69 -7.56
CA ASP A 427 -24.55 -10.83 -6.51
C ASP A 427 -23.82 -9.60 -7.06
N ALA A 428 -23.70 -9.48 -8.38
CA ALA A 428 -22.97 -8.42 -9.04
C ALA A 428 -23.82 -7.14 -9.23
N TYR A 429 -23.22 -5.99 -8.91
CA TYR A 429 -23.83 -4.67 -9.05
C TYR A 429 -22.87 -3.73 -9.74
N PHE A 430 -23.38 -2.99 -10.71
CA PHE A 430 -22.68 -1.87 -11.31
C PHE A 430 -22.66 -0.71 -10.32
N THR A 431 -21.49 -0.11 -10.09
CA THR A 431 -21.37 1.03 -9.21
C THR A 431 -20.34 2.05 -9.67
N GLN A 432 -20.67 3.31 -9.48
CA GLN A 432 -19.72 4.41 -9.63
C GLN A 432 -19.25 4.80 -8.22
N ARG A 433 -18.08 4.29 -7.80
CA ARG A 433 -17.42 4.79 -6.59
C ARG A 433 -16.72 6.11 -6.87
N ARG A 434 -16.87 7.10 -5.98
CA ARG A 434 -15.89 8.16 -5.85
C ARG A 434 -14.83 7.75 -4.84
N THR A 435 -13.59 7.64 -5.27
CA THR A 435 -12.44 7.99 -4.44
C THR A 435 -12.26 9.50 -4.52
N SER A 436 -12.91 10.26 -3.63
CA SER A 436 -12.55 11.66 -3.44
C SER A 436 -11.22 11.70 -2.67
N ILE A 437 -10.11 11.86 -3.39
CA ILE A 437 -8.94 12.50 -2.78
C ILE A 437 -9.31 13.97 -2.68
N SER A 438 -9.80 14.42 -1.51
CA SER A 438 -9.88 15.84 -1.25
C SER A 438 -8.46 16.39 -1.32
N ALA A 439 -8.21 17.34 -2.22
CA ALA A 439 -6.88 17.93 -2.41
C ALA A 439 -6.35 18.70 -1.17
N ASN A 440 -7.05 18.64 -0.03
CA ASN A 440 -6.77 19.38 1.19
C ASN A 440 -6.81 18.55 2.49
N GLY A 441 -6.64 17.22 2.43
CA GLY A 441 -6.40 16.42 3.64
C GLY A 441 -7.56 16.35 4.64
N ASP A 442 -8.76 16.78 4.24
CA ASP A 442 -9.97 16.61 5.03
C ASP A 442 -10.72 15.38 4.52
N GLY A 443 -10.62 14.27 5.27
CA GLY A 443 -11.54 13.13 5.33
C GLY A 443 -12.01 12.47 4.01
N LEU A 444 -11.79 11.16 3.91
CA LEU A 444 -12.54 10.30 2.99
C LEU A 444 -14.04 10.41 3.31
N THR A 445 -14.77 11.22 2.56
CA THR A 445 -16.23 11.26 2.64
C THR A 445 -16.75 10.12 1.78
N ASN A 446 -17.13 9.04 2.45
CA ASN A 446 -17.74 7.87 1.82
C ASN A 446 -19.15 8.28 1.35
N VAL A 447 -19.24 8.86 0.17
CA VAL A 447 -20.53 9.08 -0.49
C VAL A 447 -20.96 7.71 -0.99
N PHE A 448 -22.13 7.23 -0.55
CA PHE A 448 -22.69 5.97 -1.05
C PHE A 448 -22.62 5.97 -2.58
N GLY A 449 -21.88 5.02 -3.16
CA GLY A 449 -21.91 4.80 -4.60
C GLY A 449 -23.34 4.45 -5.03
N TYR A 450 -23.73 4.79 -6.25
CA TYR A 450 -24.98 4.31 -6.83
C TYR A 450 -24.82 2.84 -7.22
N TYR A 451 -25.82 2.01 -6.96
CA TYR A 451 -25.78 0.57 -7.30
C TYR A 451 -26.89 0.24 -8.28
N VAL A 452 -26.55 -0.43 -9.39
CA VAL A 452 -27.54 -0.94 -10.34
C VAL A 452 -27.35 -2.44 -10.48
N LYS A 453 -28.45 -3.18 -10.34
CA LYS A 453 -28.43 -4.64 -10.49
C LYS A 453 -28.17 -5.01 -11.96
N ILE A 454 -27.23 -5.91 -12.21
CA ILE A 454 -26.87 -6.29 -13.58
C ILE A 454 -27.63 -7.52 -14.09
N LYS A 455 -28.28 -8.28 -13.22
CA LYS A 455 -29.03 -9.50 -13.56
C LYS A 455 -30.32 -9.65 -12.74
#